data_AF-A0A085NHM7-F1
#
_entry.id   AF-A0A085NHM7-F1
#
_cell.length_a   1.000
_cell.length_b   1.000
_cell.length_c   1.000
_cell.angle_alpha   90.00
_cell.angle_beta   90.00
_cell.angle_gamma   90.00
#
_symmetry.space_group_name_H-M   'P 1'
#
loop_
_entity.id
_entity.type
_entity.pdbx_description
1 polymer ?
#
loop_
_entity_poly.entity_id
_entity_poly.type
_entity_poly.pdbx_seq_one_letter_code
_entity_poly.pdbx_strand_id
1 'polypeptide(L)'
;MYSKVILCANENQTEKKVLKALAHELVHMFDSCRAGFNLESIEDLACSEIRAANLIHCQPVHWSLADPVTRQRKNPDTAVSEQKNDKWANCPFKECIKRTATHSVRLITGVDDVLAREAVEKAYVRCYADFEPFCKHFSDRYSFST
;
A
#
# COMPACT_ATOMS: atom_id res chain seq x y z
N MET A 1 3.53 -5.58 -19.76
CA MET A 1 2.90 -6.83 -19.25
C MET A 1 3.73 -7.39 -18.10
N TYR A 2 3.26 -7.24 -16.85
CA TYR A 2 3.87 -7.89 -15.68
C TYR A 2 3.39 -9.34 -15.64
N SER A 3 4.25 -10.29 -16.01
CA SER A 3 3.91 -11.73 -16.08
C SER A 3 4.72 -12.61 -15.14
N LYS A 4 5.60 -12.00 -14.34
CA LYS A 4 6.52 -12.68 -13.44
C LYS A 4 6.60 -11.91 -12.14
N VAL A 5 6.60 -12.64 -11.03
CA VAL A 5 6.93 -12.10 -9.71
C VAL A 5 8.39 -12.37 -9.44
N ILE A 6 9.13 -11.35 -9.02
CA ILE A 6 10.55 -11.44 -8.67
C ILE A 6 10.69 -11.06 -7.20
N LEU A 7 11.33 -11.92 -6.41
CA LEU A 7 11.58 -11.67 -4.99
C LEU A 7 13.09 -11.65 -4.73
N CYS A 8 13.56 -10.56 -4.12
CA CYS A 8 14.95 -10.41 -3.69
C CYS A 8 15.19 -11.19 -2.39
N ALA A 9 15.95 -12.27 -2.46
CA ALA A 9 16.20 -13.16 -1.31
C ALA A 9 16.97 -12.47 -0.17
N ASN A 10 17.84 -11.52 -0.48
CA ASN A 10 18.59 -10.73 0.50
C ASN A 10 17.70 -9.85 1.37
N GLU A 11 16.60 -9.32 0.82
CA GLU A 11 15.66 -8.46 1.53
C GLU A 11 14.55 -9.26 2.24
N ASN A 12 14.23 -10.45 1.72
CA ASN A 12 13.09 -11.28 2.15
C ASN A 12 13.51 -12.55 2.89
N GLN A 13 14.20 -12.37 4.02
CA GLN A 13 14.81 -13.48 4.78
C GLN A 13 13.86 -14.20 5.74
N THR A 14 12.64 -13.69 5.93
CA THR A 14 11.64 -14.31 6.81
C THR A 14 10.40 -14.65 6.01
N GLU A 15 9.69 -15.71 6.40
CA GLU A 15 8.42 -16.12 5.79
C GLU A 15 7.46 -14.95 5.65
N LYS A 16 7.38 -14.11 6.69
CA LYS A 16 6.53 -12.93 6.67
C LYS A 16 6.93 -11.89 5.63
N LYS A 17 8.24 -11.59 5.51
CA LYS A 17 8.72 -10.65 4.50
C LYS A 17 8.44 -11.19 3.10
N VAL A 18 8.72 -12.47 2.87
CA VAL A 18 8.38 -13.17 1.62
C VAL A 18 6.88 -13.06 1.33
N LEU A 19 6.02 -13.33 2.31
CA LEU A 19 4.57 -13.27 2.15
C LEU A 19 4.09 -11.86 1.79
N LYS A 20 4.60 -10.82 2.47
CA LYS A 20 4.26 -9.42 2.17
C LYS A 20 4.75 -8.99 0.79
N ALA A 21 6.00 -9.30 0.45
CA ALA A 21 6.56 -8.96 -0.85
C ALA A 21 5.81 -9.68 -1.98
N LEU A 22 5.56 -10.98 -1.83
CA LEU A 22 4.75 -11.75 -2.79
C LEU A 22 3.35 -11.14 -2.95
N ALA A 23 2.65 -10.85 -1.85
CA ALA A 23 1.31 -10.28 -1.93
C ALA A 23 1.30 -8.87 -2.54
N HIS A 24 2.33 -8.06 -2.31
CA HIS A 24 2.53 -6.77 -2.95
C HIS A 24 2.70 -6.91 -4.47
N GLU A 25 3.59 -7.79 -4.92
CA GLU A 25 3.80 -8.04 -6.36
C GLU A 25 2.57 -8.64 -7.04
N LEU A 26 1.77 -9.44 -6.33
CA LEU A 26 0.50 -9.96 -6.85
C LEU A 26 -0.54 -8.86 -7.07
N VAL A 27 -0.50 -7.76 -6.31
CA VAL A 27 -1.35 -6.58 -6.56
C VAL A 27 -0.96 -5.92 -7.88
N HIS A 28 0.34 -5.74 -8.14
CA HIS A 28 0.84 -5.23 -9.43
C HIS A 28 0.49 -6.19 -10.59
N MET A 29 0.68 -7.50 -10.34
CA MET A 29 0.06 -8.65 -11.01
C MET A 29 -1.33 -8.33 -11.56
N PHE A 30 -2.26 -8.24 -10.62
CA PHE A 30 -3.68 -8.01 -10.87
C PHE A 30 -3.94 -6.70 -11.60
N ASP A 31 -3.31 -5.61 -11.18
CA ASP A 31 -3.49 -4.29 -11.81
C ASP A 31 -3.10 -4.29 -13.28
N SER A 32 -1.99 -4.93 -13.63
CA SER A 32 -1.53 -5.02 -15.02
C SER A 32 -2.49 -5.76 -15.96
N CYS A 33 -3.43 -6.54 -15.41
CA CYS A 33 -4.47 -7.25 -16.16
C CYS A 33 -5.78 -6.46 -16.28
N ARG A 34 -5.92 -5.32 -15.57
CA ARG A 34 -7.14 -4.51 -15.60
C ARG A 34 -7.16 -3.63 -16.84
N ALA A 35 -8.34 -3.49 -17.42
CA ALA A 35 -8.54 -2.57 -18.54
C ALA A 35 -8.22 -1.12 -18.11
N GLY A 36 -7.40 -0.43 -18.91
CA GLY A 36 -7.03 0.97 -18.65
C GLY A 36 -5.97 1.16 -17.58
N PHE A 37 -5.22 0.13 -17.21
CA PHE A 37 -4.11 0.22 -16.25
C PHE A 37 -2.76 0.08 -16.98
N ASN A 38 -2.02 1.17 -17.12
CA ASN A 38 -0.72 1.17 -17.78
C ASN A 38 0.42 1.47 -16.79
N LEU A 39 1.07 0.42 -16.29
CA LEU A 39 2.19 0.54 -15.33
C LEU A 39 3.44 1.24 -15.88
N GLU A 40 3.52 1.49 -17.19
CA GLU A 40 4.57 2.35 -17.77
C GLU A 40 4.28 3.85 -17.55
N SER A 41 3.03 4.20 -17.25
CA SER A 41 2.65 5.55 -16.84
C SER A 41 2.88 5.74 -15.34
N ILE A 42 3.44 6.88 -14.95
CA ILE A 42 3.70 7.20 -13.54
C ILE A 42 2.41 7.25 -12.70
N GLU A 43 1.28 7.59 -13.32
CA GLU A 43 0.00 7.79 -12.65
C GLU A 43 -0.66 6.46 -12.28
N ASP A 44 -0.66 5.50 -13.21
CA ASP A 44 -1.16 4.15 -12.91
C ASP A 44 -0.15 3.35 -12.08
N LEU A 45 1.16 3.55 -12.27
CA LEU A 45 2.16 3.00 -11.36
C LEU A 45 1.91 3.50 -9.92
N ALA A 46 1.77 4.81 -9.71
CA ALA A 46 1.46 5.38 -8.40
C ALA A 46 0.15 4.81 -7.83
N CYS A 47 -0.86 4.62 -8.68
CA CYS A 47 -2.12 3.97 -8.28
C CYS A 47 -1.92 2.54 -7.78
N SER A 48 -1.10 1.75 -8.47
CA SER A 48 -0.81 0.37 -8.09
C SER A 48 -0.01 0.31 -6.79
N GLU A 49 0.94 1.23 -6.60
CA GLU A 49 1.69 1.38 -5.36
C GLU A 49 0.80 1.81 -4.18
N ILE A 50 -0.17 2.70 -4.41
CA ILE A 50 -1.18 3.07 -3.40
C ILE A 50 -1.98 1.84 -2.99
N ARG A 51 -2.45 1.05 -3.95
CA ARG A 51 -3.21 -0.17 -3.68
C ARG A 51 -2.36 -1.19 -2.92
N ALA A 52 -1.13 -1.44 -3.35
CA ALA A 52 -0.26 -2.40 -2.69
C ALA A 52 0.12 -1.95 -1.26
N ALA A 53 0.38 -0.64 -1.07
CA ALA A 53 0.60 -0.07 0.26
C ALA A 53 -0.64 -0.19 1.16
N ASN A 54 -1.83 0.10 0.62
CA ASN A 54 -3.09 0.00 1.34
C ASN A 54 -3.38 -1.46 1.76
N LEU A 55 -3.45 -2.37 0.78
CA LEU A 55 -3.98 -3.72 0.95
C LEU A 55 -3.02 -4.67 1.67
N ILE A 56 -1.71 -4.37 1.67
CA ILE A 56 -0.68 -5.31 2.17
C ILE A 56 0.11 -4.74 3.35
N HIS A 57 0.55 -3.47 3.28
CA HIS A 57 1.54 -2.95 4.23
C HIS A 57 0.92 -2.13 5.35
N CYS A 58 0.03 -1.20 5.02
CA CYS A 58 -0.50 -0.21 5.94
C CYS A 58 -1.85 -0.64 6.54
N GLN A 59 -2.76 -1.19 5.72
CA GLN A 59 -4.06 -1.71 6.14
C GLN A 59 -4.30 -3.13 5.58
N PRO A 60 -3.50 -4.11 6.02
CA PRO A 60 -3.52 -5.44 5.44
C PRO A 60 -4.92 -6.09 5.43
N VAL A 61 -5.35 -6.58 4.26
CA VAL A 61 -6.66 -7.25 4.05
C VAL A 61 -6.78 -8.62 4.74
N HIS A 62 -5.68 -9.15 5.26
CA HIS A 62 -5.65 -10.44 5.95
C HIS A 62 -4.68 -10.41 7.14
N TRP A 63 -5.06 -11.09 8.22
CA TRP A 63 -4.33 -11.06 9.49
C TRP A 63 -2.91 -11.65 9.38
N SER A 64 -2.67 -12.58 8.46
CA SER A 64 -1.33 -13.14 8.21
C SER A 64 -0.33 -12.11 7.69
N LEU A 65 -0.81 -11.03 7.06
CA LEU A 65 -0.01 -9.90 6.60
C LEU A 65 0.18 -8.84 7.70
N ALA A 66 -0.64 -8.84 8.75
CA ALA A 66 -0.56 -7.86 9.82
C ALA A 66 0.72 -8.05 10.64
N ASP A 67 1.40 -6.94 10.96
CA ASP A 67 2.47 -6.99 11.96
C ASP A 67 1.93 -7.35 13.34
N PRO A 68 2.59 -8.28 14.08
CA PRO A 68 2.21 -8.49 15.47
C PRO A 68 2.24 -7.12 16.12
N VAL A 69 1.14 -6.74 16.76
CA VAL A 69 1.03 -5.46 17.44
C VAL A 69 2.11 -5.44 18.51
N THR A 70 3.28 -4.90 18.19
CA THR A 70 4.24 -4.55 19.20
C THR A 70 3.57 -3.42 19.96
N ARG A 71 3.25 -3.64 21.23
CA ARG A 71 2.83 -2.58 22.17
C ARG A 71 4.01 -1.63 22.46
N GLN A 72 4.73 -1.21 21.43
CA GLN A 72 5.89 -0.32 21.46
C GLN A 72 5.69 0.89 20.53
N ARG A 73 4.45 1.34 20.37
CA ARG A 73 4.20 2.77 20.11
C ARG A 73 3.82 3.46 21.41
N LYS A 74 4.81 3.62 22.28
CA LYS A 74 4.81 4.65 23.31
C LYS A 74 6.20 5.26 23.34
N ASN A 75 6.33 6.46 22.78
CA ASN A 75 6.89 7.55 23.56
C ASN A 75 5.93 8.74 23.40
N PRO A 76 5.08 9.02 24.40
CA PRO A 76 4.21 10.20 24.43
C PRO A 76 4.98 11.53 24.58
N ASP A 77 6.31 11.47 24.75
CA ASP A 77 7.09 12.57 25.30
C ASP A 77 7.87 13.38 24.24
N THR A 78 7.79 13.02 22.96
CA THR A 78 8.23 13.88 21.85
C THR A 78 7.04 14.45 21.11
N ALA A 79 6.14 15.08 21.88
CA ALA A 79 5.16 16.01 21.37
C ALA A 79 5.88 17.33 21.04
N VAL A 80 6.26 17.52 19.78
CA VAL A 80 6.45 18.86 19.22
C VAL A 80 5.44 19.01 18.09
N SER A 81 4.36 19.72 18.43
CA SER A 81 3.47 20.57 17.61
C SER A 81 3.28 20.19 16.13
N GLU A 82 2.09 19.96 15.60
CA GLU A 82 0.90 20.80 15.74
C GLU A 82 -0.37 19.97 15.53
N GLN A 83 -1.29 20.12 16.47
CA GLN A 83 -2.68 19.71 16.33
C GLN A 83 -3.38 20.69 15.37
N LYS A 84 -3.66 20.25 14.12
CA LYS A 84 -4.58 20.95 13.21
C LYS A 84 -5.82 20.08 12.96
N ASN A 85 -6.95 20.75 13.13
CA ASN A 85 -8.29 20.21 13.32
C ASN A 85 -8.96 19.74 12.03
N ASP A 86 -8.40 18.72 11.38
CA ASP A 86 -9.13 18.06 10.29
C ASP A 86 -9.42 16.62 10.72
N LYS A 87 -10.71 16.27 10.80
CA LYS A 87 -11.21 14.92 11.11
C LYS A 87 -10.64 13.81 10.19
N TRP A 88 -9.87 14.18 9.17
CA TRP A 88 -9.19 13.31 8.21
C TRP A 88 -7.66 13.51 8.11
N ALA A 89 -7.05 14.41 8.91
CA ALA A 89 -5.60 14.68 8.86
C ALA A 89 -4.74 13.68 9.65
N ASN A 90 -5.31 13.02 10.66
CA ASN A 90 -4.56 12.15 11.59
C ASN A 90 -4.87 10.65 11.41
N CYS A 91 -5.19 10.21 10.19
CA CYS A 91 -5.28 8.77 9.91
C CYS A 91 -3.86 8.21 9.69
N PRO A 92 -3.29 7.41 10.63
CA PRO A 92 -1.93 6.90 10.50
C PRO A 92 -1.73 6.07 9.22
N PHE A 93 -2.82 5.53 8.67
CA PHE A 93 -2.80 4.74 7.45
C PHE A 93 -2.68 5.58 6.19
N LYS A 94 -3.33 6.75 6.11
CA LYS A 94 -3.23 7.63 4.94
C LYS A 94 -1.78 8.05 4.69
N GLU A 95 -1.10 8.48 5.75
CA GLU A 95 0.30 8.88 5.67
C GLU A 95 1.22 7.69 5.38
N CYS A 96 0.98 6.54 6.02
CA CYS A 96 1.69 5.29 5.71
C CYS A 96 1.58 4.95 4.21
N ILE A 97 0.36 4.97 3.65
CA ILE A 97 0.11 4.61 2.25
C ILE A 97 0.85 5.57 1.31
N LYS A 98 0.68 6.88 1.52
CA LYS A 98 1.32 7.89 0.67
C LYS A 98 2.84 7.81 0.73
N ARG A 99 3.41 7.67 1.92
CA ARG A 99 4.86 7.54 2.11
C ARG A 99 5.41 6.28 1.44
N THR A 100 4.78 5.13 1.67
CA THR A 100 5.19 3.85 1.06
C THR A 100 5.10 3.91 -0.46
N ALA A 101 3.98 4.39 -1.00
CA ALA A 101 3.79 4.48 -2.45
C ALA A 101 4.77 5.46 -3.11
N THR A 102 5.01 6.63 -2.50
CA THR A 102 6.00 7.61 -2.98
C THR A 102 7.38 6.98 -3.05
N HIS A 103 7.78 6.26 -1.99
CA HIS A 103 9.09 5.59 -1.96
C HIS A 103 9.22 4.55 -3.08
N SER A 104 8.21 3.71 -3.30
CA SER A 104 8.22 2.73 -4.40
C SER A 104 8.31 3.39 -5.77
N VAL A 105 7.47 4.40 -6.05
CA VAL A 105 7.48 5.13 -7.33
C VAL A 105 8.86 5.70 -7.61
N ARG A 106 9.51 6.31 -6.61
CA ARG A 106 10.88 6.84 -6.75
C ARG A 106 11.89 5.76 -7.07
N LEU A 107 11.84 4.62 -6.37
CA LEU A 107 12.78 3.52 -6.60
C LEU A 107 12.62 2.90 -7.99
N ILE A 108 11.38 2.79 -8.48
CA ILE A 108 11.08 2.16 -9.78
C ILE A 108 11.41 3.11 -10.94
N THR A 109 11.04 4.38 -10.83
CA THR A 109 11.12 5.33 -11.94
C THR A 109 12.38 6.20 -11.94
N GLY A 110 13.05 6.35 -10.79
CA GLY A 110 14.18 7.25 -10.62
C GLY A 110 13.81 8.74 -10.60
N VAL A 111 12.52 9.09 -10.57
CA VAL A 111 12.07 10.49 -10.52
C VAL A 111 12.34 11.14 -9.16
N ASP A 112 12.33 12.48 -9.17
CA ASP A 112 12.46 13.27 -7.95
C ASP A 112 11.31 13.01 -6.95
N ASP A 113 11.57 13.20 -5.66
CA ASP A 113 10.60 13.00 -4.60
C ASP A 113 9.34 13.86 -4.75
N VAL A 114 9.51 15.11 -5.21
CA VAL A 114 8.40 16.03 -5.44
C VAL A 114 7.45 15.47 -6.50
N LEU A 115 8.00 15.03 -7.64
CA LEU A 115 7.20 14.48 -8.75
C LEU A 115 6.51 13.17 -8.36
N ALA A 116 7.21 12.29 -7.62
CA ALA A 116 6.61 11.06 -7.11
C ALA A 116 5.44 11.34 -6.15
N ARG A 117 5.61 12.30 -5.23
CA ARG A 117 4.53 12.73 -4.34
C ARG A 117 3.35 13.28 -5.10
N GLU A 118 3.57 14.13 -6.10
CA GLU A 118 2.50 14.70 -6.92
C GLU A 118 1.71 13.61 -7.66
N ALA A 119 2.38 12.62 -8.24
CA ALA A 119 1.73 11.48 -8.89
C ALA A 119 0.88 10.66 -7.91
N VAL A 120 1.41 10.39 -6.71
CA VAL A 120 0.69 9.69 -5.64
C VAL A 120 -0.54 10.49 -5.18
N GLU A 121 -0.39 11.80 -4.95
CA GLU A 121 -1.52 12.66 -4.54
C GLU A 121 -2.63 12.67 -5.59
N LYS A 122 -2.27 12.80 -6.88
CA LYS A 122 -3.21 12.80 -8.00
C LYS A 122 -3.98 11.48 -8.11
N ALA A 123 -3.29 10.35 -7.93
CA ALA A 123 -3.90 9.03 -8.02
C ALA A 123 -4.68 8.61 -6.74
N TYR A 124 -4.38 9.23 -5.59
CA TYR A 124 -4.81 8.75 -4.27
C TYR A 124 -6.31 8.45 -4.14
N VAL A 125 -7.16 9.40 -4.53
CA VAL A 125 -8.63 9.28 -4.35
C VAL A 125 -9.18 8.09 -5.14
N ARG A 126 -8.72 7.92 -6.39
CA ARG A 126 -9.15 6.82 -7.27
C ARG A 126 -8.74 5.46 -6.69
N CYS A 127 -7.54 5.37 -6.14
CA CYS A 127 -6.89 4.09 -5.87
C CYS A 127 -7.03 3.63 -4.40
N TYR A 128 -7.26 4.55 -3.46
CA TYR A 128 -7.46 4.21 -2.04
C TYR A 128 -8.77 3.45 -1.78
N ALA A 129 -9.84 3.79 -2.50
CA ALA A 129 -11.17 3.18 -2.33
C ALA A 129 -11.35 1.85 -3.09
N ASP A 130 -10.30 1.40 -3.78
CA ASP A 130 -10.28 0.18 -4.58
C ASP A 130 -9.59 -0.94 -3.80
N PHE A 131 -10.36 -1.99 -3.53
CA PHE A 131 -9.93 -3.14 -2.75
C PHE A 131 -9.78 -4.41 -3.60
N GLU A 132 -10.11 -4.35 -4.89
CA GLU A 132 -10.05 -5.52 -5.77
C GLU A 132 -8.62 -6.11 -5.82
N PRO A 133 -8.47 -7.45 -5.80
CA PRO A 133 -9.53 -8.48 -5.87
C PRO A 133 -10.14 -8.87 -4.51
N PHE A 134 -9.79 -8.16 -3.43
CA PHE A 134 -10.27 -8.46 -2.09
C PHE A 134 -11.61 -7.76 -1.79
N CYS A 135 -12.38 -8.34 -0.86
CA CYS A 135 -13.61 -7.71 -0.36
C CYS A 135 -13.28 -6.54 0.59
N LYS A 136 -14.12 -5.50 0.58
CA LYS A 136 -13.95 -4.29 1.42
C LYS A 136 -14.11 -4.55 2.92
N HIS A 137 -14.80 -5.63 3.31
CA HIS A 137 -15.11 -5.92 4.72
C HIS A 137 -14.79 -7.35 5.13
N PHE A 138 -14.28 -7.48 6.35
CA PHE A 138 -14.08 -8.76 7.02
C PHE A 138 -15.42 -9.48 7.31
N SER A 139 -16.53 -8.75 7.45
CA SER A 139 -17.89 -9.29 7.66
C SER A 139 -18.41 -10.07 6.45
N ASP A 140 -18.08 -9.62 5.24
CA ASP A 140 -18.62 -10.17 4.00
C ASP A 140 -17.90 -11.48 3.62
N ARG A 141 -16.78 -11.79 4.28
CA ARG A 141 -16.02 -13.04 4.07
C ARG A 141 -16.65 -14.26 4.73
N TYR A 142 -17.53 -14.08 5.72
CA TYR A 142 -18.19 -15.19 6.44
C TYR A 142 -19.65 -15.42 6.02
N SER A 143 -20.17 -14.63 5.07
CA SER A 143 -21.55 -14.74 4.58
C SER A 143 -21.79 -15.94 3.64
N PHE A 144 -20.77 -16.76 3.35
CA PHE A 144 -20.90 -18.01 2.58
C PHE A 144 -21.08 -19.26 3.45
N SER A 145 -21.58 -19.09 4.68
CA SER A 145 -21.96 -20.19 5.56
C SER A 145 -23.48 -20.19 5.79
N THR A 146 -24.24 -20.56 4.76
CA THR A 146 -25.63 -21.05 4.87
C THR A 146 -25.87 -22.14 3.86
#